data_AF-A0A428Q4H3-F1
#
_entry.id   AF-A0A428Q4H3-F1
#
_cell.length_a   1.000
_cell.length_b   1.000
_cell.length_c   1.000
_cell.angle_alpha   90.00
_cell.angle_beta   90.00
_cell.angle_gamma   90.00
#
_symmetry.space_group_name_H-M   'P 1'
#
loop_
_entity.id
_entity.type
_entity.pdbx_description
1 polymer ?
#
loop_
_entity_poly.entity_id
_entity_poly.type
_entity_poly.pdbx_seq_one_letter_code
_entity_poly.pdbx_strand_id
1 'polypeptide(L)'
;MSNFPVVDGVSVLIPPPQGYVVNFENPKQQCALAAYILWGSGTFVATLFFIQYLYVKLWLIRKWDVETVFVILAWVFGNIDNALLGCKCPSKTFLYGR
;
A
#
# COMPACT_ATOMS: atom_id res chain seq x y z
N MET A 1 -31.96 11.42 -24.36
CA MET A 1 -31.35 10.35 -23.55
C MET A 1 -29.84 10.42 -23.77
N SER A 2 -29.05 10.72 -22.74
CA SER A 2 -27.58 10.75 -22.83
C SER A 2 -27.07 9.33 -23.10
N ASN A 3 -26.48 9.10 -24.26
CA ASN A 3 -25.93 7.80 -24.64
C ASN A 3 -24.54 7.67 -24.00
N PHE A 4 -24.42 6.88 -22.93
CA PHE A 4 -23.14 6.61 -22.29
C PHE A 4 -22.35 5.58 -23.13
N PRO A 5 -21.03 5.76 -23.31
CA PRO A 5 -20.21 4.77 -23.98
C PRO A 5 -20.18 3.46 -23.17
N VAL A 6 -20.37 2.33 -23.87
CA VAL A 6 -20.32 0.99 -23.28
C VAL A 6 -18.97 0.36 -23.61
N VAL A 7 -18.23 -0.03 -22.58
CA VAL A 7 -16.96 -0.75 -22.70
C VAL A 7 -17.14 -2.10 -22.02
N ASP A 8 -16.91 -3.19 -22.76
CA ASP A 8 -17.05 -4.57 -22.27
C ASP A 8 -18.39 -4.85 -21.57
N GLY A 9 -19.48 -4.26 -22.07
CA GLY A 9 -20.84 -4.42 -21.50
C GLY A 9 -21.15 -3.53 -20.29
N VAL A 10 -20.20 -2.71 -19.83
CA VAL A 10 -20.38 -1.76 -18.72
C VAL A 10 -20.52 -0.33 -19.26
N SER A 11 -21.54 0.41 -18.83
CA SER A 11 -21.68 1.83 -19.15
C SER A 11 -20.68 2.66 -18.36
N VAL A 12 -19.84 3.41 -19.06
CA VAL A 12 -18.80 4.26 -18.45
C VAL A 12 -19.12 5.73 -18.68
N LEU A 13 -18.80 6.59 -17.71
CA LEU A 13 -19.01 8.04 -17.83
C LEU A 13 -18.05 8.70 -18.84
N ILE A 14 -16.83 8.18 -18.96
CA ILE A 14 -15.75 8.72 -19.78
C ILE A 14 -15.15 7.56 -20.59
N PRO A 15 -14.98 7.69 -21.91
CA PRO A 15 -14.37 6.64 -22.72
C PRO A 15 -12.89 6.46 -22.36
N PRO A 16 -12.34 5.23 -22.51
CA PRO A 16 -10.96 4.96 -22.18
C PRO A 16 -10.01 5.76 -23.10
N PRO A 17 -8.83 6.17 -22.58
CA PRO A 17 -7.79 6.78 -23.40
C PRO A 17 -7.38 5.86 -24.56
N GLN A 18 -6.95 6.46 -25.68
CA GLN A 18 -6.53 5.70 -26.86
C GLN A 18 -5.38 4.73 -26.51
N GLY A 19 -5.57 3.44 -26.77
CA GLY A 19 -4.59 2.38 -26.47
C GLY A 19 -4.67 1.79 -25.06
N TYR A 20 -5.60 2.24 -24.20
CA TYR A 20 -5.83 1.63 -22.89
C TYR A 20 -6.84 0.48 -23.00
N VAL A 21 -6.37 -0.75 -22.87
CA VAL A 21 -7.24 -1.93 -22.77
C VAL A 21 -7.84 -1.96 -21.38
N VAL A 22 -9.16 -1.76 -21.29
CA VAL A 22 -9.90 -1.81 -20.04
C VAL A 22 -10.07 -3.28 -19.65
N ASN A 23 -9.76 -3.60 -18.40
CA ASN A 23 -10.05 -4.89 -17.81
C ASN A 23 -10.65 -4.64 -16.42
N PHE A 24 -11.94 -4.93 -16.27
CA PHE A 24 -12.66 -4.73 -15.01
C PHE A 24 -12.44 -5.87 -14.01
N GLU A 25 -12.11 -7.08 -14.48
CA GLU A 25 -11.83 -8.22 -13.62
C GLU A 25 -10.47 -8.08 -12.92
N ASN A 26 -9.47 -7.59 -13.65
CA ASN A 26 -8.14 -7.31 -13.12
C ASN A 26 -7.65 -5.93 -13.57
N PRO A 27 -8.04 -4.85 -12.86
CA PRO A 27 -7.69 -3.50 -13.23
C PRO A 27 -6.18 -3.29 -13.12
N LYS A 28 -5.58 -2.78 -14.19
CA LYS A 28 -4.16 -2.43 -14.21
C LYS A 28 -3.90 -1.27 -13.24
N GLN A 29 -3.09 -1.51 -12.22
CA GLN A 29 -2.69 -0.44 -11.31
C GLN A 29 -1.70 0.52 -11.97
N GLN A 30 -1.96 1.81 -11.85
CA GLN A 30 -1.02 2.85 -12.22
C GLN A 30 -0.01 3.06 -11.07
N CYS A 31 1.27 3.21 -11.42
CA CYS A 31 2.33 3.60 -10.48
C CYS A 31 2.56 2.65 -9.28
N ALA A 32 2.26 1.35 -9.40
CA ALA A 32 2.44 0.38 -8.31
C ALA A 32 3.88 0.39 -7.74
N LEU A 33 4.89 0.44 -8.61
CA LEU A 33 6.30 0.50 -8.18
C LEU A 33 6.61 1.76 -7.36
N ALA A 34 6.12 2.92 -7.78
CA ALA A 34 6.33 4.17 -7.04
C ALA A 34 5.68 4.13 -5.66
N ALA A 35 4.48 3.53 -5.55
CA ALA A 35 3.81 3.32 -4.28
C ALA A 35 4.60 2.39 -3.34
N TYR A 36 5.15 1.28 -3.85
CA TYR A 36 5.99 0.39 -3.03
C TYR A 36 7.29 1.05 -2.57
N ILE A 37 7.93 1.87 -3.40
CA ILE A 37 9.14 2.61 -3.02
C ILE A 37 8.83 3.67 -1.96
N LEU A 38 7.75 4.42 -2.14
CA LEU A 38 7.32 5.44 -1.18
C LEU A 38 6.99 4.81 0.17
N TRP A 39 6.24 3.70 0.16
CA TRP A 39 5.91 2.95 1.36
C TRP A 39 7.15 2.37 2.03
N GLY A 40 8.02 1.69 1.27
CA GLY A 40 9.21 1.04 1.82
C GLY A 40 10.19 2.03 2.45
N SER A 41 10.44 3.17 1.79
CA SER A 41 11.30 4.23 2.32
C SER A 41 10.72 4.89 3.58
N GLY A 42 9.43 5.21 3.59
CA GLY A 42 8.75 5.76 4.76
C GLY A 42 8.77 4.81 5.95
N THR A 43 8.40 3.55 5.73
CA THR A 43 8.41 2.50 6.75
C THR A 43 9.82 2.25 7.29
N PHE A 44 10.85 2.29 6.44
CA PHE A 44 12.24 2.13 6.88
C PHE A 44 12.66 3.22 7.86
N VAL A 45 12.46 4.49 7.51
CA VAL A 45 12.81 5.62 8.39
C VAL A 45 12.02 5.56 9.69
N ALA A 46 10.72 5.29 9.63
CA ALA A 46 9.88 5.19 10.81
C ALA A 46 10.29 4.00 11.72
N THR A 47 10.73 2.87 11.15
CA THR A 47 11.27 1.74 11.91
C THR A 47 12.54 2.12 12.68
N LEU A 48 13.44 2.92 12.08
CA LEU A 48 14.65 3.38 12.76
C LEU A 48 14.32 4.20 14.02
N PHE A 49 13.38 5.14 13.90
CA PHE A 49 12.93 5.94 15.05
C PHE A 49 12.20 5.11 16.10
N PHE A 50 11.41 4.12 15.66
CA PHE A 50 10.73 3.20 16.56
C PHE A 50 11.72 2.34 17.36
N ILE A 51 12.78 1.82 16.71
CA ILE A 51 13.86 1.09 17.41
C ILE A 51 14.58 2.01 18.40
N GLN A 52 14.89 3.24 18.02
CA GLN A 52 15.49 4.23 18.92
C GLN A 52 14.60 4.49 20.14
N TYR A 53 13.28 4.66 19.95
CA TYR A 53 12.31 4.82 21.02
C TYR A 53 12.33 3.61 21.99
N LEU A 54 12.30 2.39 21.44
CA LEU A 54 12.35 1.17 22.24
C LEU A 54 13.67 1.03 23.00
N TYR A 55 14.81 1.40 22.39
CA TYR A 55 16.11 1.38 23.06
C TYR A 55 16.12 2.28 24.30
N VAL A 56 15.63 3.50 24.19
CA VAL A 56 15.58 4.43 25.33
C VAL A 56 14.64 3.92 26.42
N LYS A 57 13.43 3.48 26.05
CA LYS A 57 12.43 3.02 27.04
C LYS A 57 12.84 1.72 27.73
N LEU A 58 13.26 0.71 26.97
CA LEU A 58 13.53 -0.64 27.49
C LEU A 58 14.91 -0.74 28.14
N TRP A 59 15.94 -0.12 27.54
CA TRP A 59 17.33 -0.28 27.98
C TRP A 59 17.82 0.84 28.89
N LEU A 60 17.54 2.10 28.53
CA LEU A 60 18.07 3.25 29.27
C LEU A 60 17.22 3.57 30.51
N ILE A 61 15.91 3.71 30.32
CA ILE A 61 14.97 4.07 31.40
C ILE A 61 14.53 2.81 32.19
N ARG A 62 14.54 1.63 31.55
CA ARG A 62 14.09 0.33 32.10
C ARG A 62 12.69 0.38 32.71
N LYS A 63 11.82 1.24 32.18
CA LYS A 63 10.42 1.34 32.60
C LYS A 63 9.54 0.61 31.61
N TRP A 64 8.90 -0.44 32.11
CA TRP A 64 7.88 -1.19 31.38
C TRP A 64 6.52 -0.54 31.62
N ASP A 65 6.19 0.41 30.76
CA ASP A 65 4.88 1.05 30.77
C ASP A 65 3.94 0.30 29.83
N VAL A 66 2.69 0.11 30.23
CA VAL A 66 1.63 -0.51 29.39
C VAL A 66 1.44 0.27 28.08
N GLU A 67 1.67 1.59 28.10
CA GLU A 67 1.69 2.45 26.92
C GLU A 67 2.69 1.95 25.87
N THR A 68 3.89 1.54 26.28
CA THR A 68 4.93 1.07 25.35
C THR A 68 4.49 -0.23 24.66
N VAL A 69 3.77 -1.09 25.36
CA VAL A 69 3.19 -2.32 24.78
C VAL A 69 2.17 -1.99 23.70
N PHE A 70 1.25 -1.04 23.97
CA PHE A 70 0.27 -0.62 22.97
C PHE A 70 0.92 0.03 21.74
N VAL A 71 1.98 0.83 21.93
CA VAL A 71 2.75 1.43 20.83
C VAL A 71 3.43 0.36 19.97
N ILE A 72 3.97 -0.70 20.58
CA ILE A 72 4.55 -1.83 19.82
C ILE A 72 3.48 -2.55 19.02
N LEU A 73 2.34 -2.86 19.63
CA LEU A 73 1.24 -3.52 18.94
C LEU A 73 0.72 -2.66 17.78
N ALA A 74 0.50 -1.37 18.00
CA ALA A 74 0.06 -0.44 16.96
C ALA A 74 1.04 -0.39 15.77
N TRP A 75 2.35 -0.37 16.05
CA TRP A 75 3.37 -0.41 15.01
C TRP A 75 3.30 -1.70 14.17
N VAL A 76 3.16 -2.86 14.82
CA VAL A 76 3.08 -4.15 14.12
C VAL A 76 1.80 -4.27 13.30
N PHE A 77 0.64 -3.96 13.89
CA PHE A 77 -0.65 -4.04 13.18
C PHE A 77 -0.71 -3.08 11.99
N GLY A 78 -0.23 -1.85 12.15
CA GLY A 78 -0.19 -0.89 11.04
C GLY A 78 0.66 -1.38 9.86
N ASN A 79 1.78 -2.05 10.12
CA ASN A 79 2.61 -2.62 9.05
C ASN A 79 1.94 -3.84 8.39
N ILE A 80 1.21 -4.67 9.15
CA ILE A 80 0.44 -5.80 8.63
C ILE A 80 -0.69 -5.31 7.72
N ASP A 81 -1.45 -4.28 8.12
CA ASP A 81 -2.53 -3.71 7.31
C ASP A 81 -1.99 -3.16 5.99
N ASN A 82 -0.89 -2.41 6.04
CA ASN A 82 -0.23 -1.91 4.84
C ASN A 82 0.28 -3.04 3.94
N ALA A 83 0.84 -4.11 4.52
CA ALA A 83 1.27 -5.27 3.76
C ALA A 83 0.08 -6.03 3.13
N LEU A 84 -1.04 -6.16 3.83
CA LEU A 84 -2.27 -6.77 3.31
C LEU A 84 -2.87 -5.97 2.15
N LEU A 85 -2.89 -4.64 2.26
CA LEU A 85 -3.29 -3.75 1.17
C LEU A 85 -2.34 -3.88 -0.03
N GLY A 86 -1.04 -4.03 0.23
CA GLY A 86 -0.03 -4.31 -0.79
C GLY A 86 -0.13 -5.71 -1.42
N CYS A 87 -0.55 -6.73 -0.68
CA CYS A 87 -0.65 -8.13 -1.14
C CYS A 87 -1.95 -8.42 -1.90
N LYS A 88 -3.05 -7.70 -1.59
CA LYS A 88 -4.26 -7.71 -2.43
C LYS A 88 -4.04 -7.09 -3.80
N CYS A 89 -2.88 -6.51 -4.06
CA CYS A 89 -2.45 -6.08 -5.37
C CYS A 89 -1.74 -7.24 -6.09
N PRO A 90 -2.36 -7.88 -7.11
CA PRO A 90 -1.69 -8.91 -7.86
C PRO A 90 -0.60 -8.27 -8.72
N SER A 91 0.65 -8.48 -8.29
CA SER A 91 1.87 -8.29 -9.07
C SER A 91 1.88 -9.25 -10.27
N LYS A 92 1.19 -8.88 -11.35
CA LYS A 92 1.27 -9.56 -12.64
C LYS A 92 1.36 -8.51 -13.74
N THR A 93 2.41 -7.70 -13.74
CA THR A 93 2.72 -6.86 -14.92
C THR A 93 4.22 -6.64 -15.16
N PHE A 94 5.10 -7.17 -14.31
CA PHE A 94 6.55 -7.08 -14.57
C PHE A 94 7.06 -8.04 -15.66
N LEU A 95 6.22 -8.96 -16.18
CA LEU A 95 6.62 -9.94 -17.20
C LEU A 95 6.07 -9.69 -18.61
N TYR A 96 5.31 -8.61 -18.83
CA TYR A 96 4.83 -8.24 -20.18
C TYR A 96 5.24 -6.80 -20.50
N GLY A 97 6.55 -6.58 -20.42
CA GLY A 97 7.23 -5.32 -20.69
C GLY A 97 8.55 -5.60 -21.41
N ARG A 98 8.51 -6.43 -22.45
CA ARG A 98 9.43 -6.41 -23.58
C ARG A 98 8.70 -6.92 -24.81
#